data_AF-A0A5B1L2R3-F1
#
_entry.id   AF-A0A5B1L2R3-F1
#
_cell.length_a   1.000
_cell.length_b   1.000
_cell.length_c   1.000
_cell.angle_alpha   90.00
_cell.angle_beta   90.00
_cell.angle_gamma   90.00
#
_symmetry.space_group_name_H-M   'P 1'
#
loop_
_entity.id
_entity.type
_entity.pdbx_description
1 polymer ?
#
loop_
_entity_poly.entity_id
_entity_poly.type
_entity_poly.pdbx_seq_one_letter_code
_entity_poly.pdbx_strand_id
1 'polypeptide(L)' 'MVEAVVFDVGKVLVEWERDLPFRDLFPDPAERAWFMETVIPLAWHGEHDAGRDAEEMIAARSAVYPDHAHLIRAWLG' A
#
# COMPACT_ATOMS: atom_id res chain seq x y z
N MET A 1 -17.63 -7.93 0.69
CA MET A 1 -17.72 -6.80 -0.26
C MET A 1 -16.29 -6.35 -0.46
N VAL A 2 -15.67 -6.70 -1.59
CA VAL A 2 -14.28 -6.35 -1.90
C VAL A 2 -14.37 -5.21 -2.90
N GLU A 3 -14.05 -3.99 -2.48
CA GLU A 3 -13.90 -2.86 -3.38
C GLU A 3 -12.53 -2.97 -4.06
N ALA A 4 -12.51 -3.62 -5.23
CA ALA A 4 -11.35 -3.61 -6.11
C ALA A 4 -11.22 -2.21 -6.73
N VAL A 5 -10.12 -1.52 -6.44
CA VAL A 5 -9.82 -0.23 -7.06
C VAL A 5 -9.26 -0.47 -8.46
N VAL A 6 -10.06 -0.15 -9.47
CA VAL A 6 -9.68 -0.23 -10.89
C VAL A 6 -8.88 1.00 -11.26
N PHE A 7 -7.61 0.83 -11.63
CA PHE A 7 -6.83 1.87 -12.30
C PHE A 7 -7.10 1.82 -13.81
N ASP A 8 -7.54 2.94 -14.39
CA ASP A 8 -7.57 3.11 -15.85
C ASP A 8 -6.20 3.63 -16.31
N VAL A 9 -5.36 2.69 -16.74
CA VAL A 9 -4.17 2.99 -17.56
C VAL A 9 -4.31 2.16 -18.82
N GLY A 10 -4.98 2.72 -19.84
CA GLY A 10 -4.82 2.32 -21.23
C GLY A 10 -4.88 0.81 -21.50
N LYS A 11 -6.09 0.26 -21.53
CA LYS A 11 -6.40 -0.97 -22.31
C LYS A 11 -5.71 -2.27 -21.87
N VAL A 12 -5.41 -2.45 -20.60
CA VAL A 12 -5.22 -3.78 -20.00
C VAL A 12 -5.92 -3.79 -18.63
N LEU A 13 -7.07 -4.47 -18.55
CA LEU A 13 -7.72 -4.81 -17.28
C LEU A 13 -6.88 -5.89 -16.60
N VAL A 14 -5.87 -5.49 -15.83
CA VAL A 14 -5.27 -6.35 -14.82
C VAL A 14 -5.99 -6.04 -13.52
N GLU A 15 -6.79 -6.98 -13.01
CA GLU A 15 -7.15 -6.99 -11.58
C GLU A 15 -5.85 -7.12 -10.80
N TRP A 16 -5.25 -5.99 -10.42
CA TRP A 16 -4.05 -5.99 -9.60
C TRP A 16 -4.49 -6.21 -8.15
N GLU A 17 -4.51 -7.46 -7.72
CA GLU A 17 -4.67 -7.84 -6.32
C GLU A 17 -3.42 -7.38 -5.53
N ARG A 18 -3.44 -6.11 -5.06
CA ARG A 18 -2.34 -5.45 -4.33
C ARG A 18 -1.92 -6.18 -3.07
N ASP A 19 -2.76 -7.07 -2.56
CA ASP A 19 -2.53 -7.82 -1.34
C ASP A 19 -1.76 -9.11 -1.58
N LEU A 20 -1.57 -9.56 -2.83
CA LEU A 20 -0.80 -10.75 -3.18
C LEU A 20 0.63 -10.75 -2.59
N PRO A 21 1.43 -9.66 -2.66
CA PRO A 21 2.76 -9.63 -2.06
C PRO A 21 2.74 -9.73 -0.52
N PHE A 22 1.58 -9.47 0.09
CA PHE A 22 1.39 -9.38 1.54
C PHE A 22 0.63 -10.56 2.12
N ARG A 23 0.13 -11.50 1.29
CA ARG A 23 -0.54 -12.71 1.79
C ARG A 23 0.37 -13.55 2.69
N ASP A 24 1.67 -13.55 2.42
CA ASP A 24 2.64 -14.30 3.22
C ASP A 24 3.18 -13.48 4.41
N LEU A 25 3.00 -12.16 4.40
CA LEU A 25 3.44 -11.25 5.46
C LEU A 25 2.35 -11.02 6.51
N PHE A 26 1.07 -11.15 6.12
CA PHE A 26 -0.08 -11.03 7.00
C PHE A 26 -0.85 -12.34 7.06
N PRO A 27 -0.70 -13.12 8.15
CA PRO A 27 -1.47 -14.34 8.34
C PRO A 27 -2.96 -14.07 8.54
N ASP A 28 -3.34 -12.88 9.06
CA ASP A 28 -4.73 -12.45 9.18
C ASP A 28 -5.15 -11.57 7.98
N PRO A 29 -6.14 -11.99 7.17
CA PRO A 29 -6.66 -11.18 6.07
C PRO A 29 -7.33 -9.86 6.52
N ALA A 30 -7.88 -9.79 7.73
CA ALA A 30 -8.48 -8.56 8.25
C ALA A 30 -7.40 -7.52 8.61
N GLU A 31 -6.29 -7.97 9.19
CA GLU A 31 -5.12 -7.13 9.47
C GLU A 31 -4.49 -6.61 8.16
N ARG A 32 -4.40 -7.48 7.13
CA ARG A 32 -3.92 -7.08 5.80
C ARG A 32 -4.82 -6.01 5.17
N ALA A 33 -6.14 -6.18 5.23
CA ALA A 33 -7.09 -5.20 4.72
C ALA A 33 -6.96 -3.86 5.45
N TRP A 34 -6.89 -3.90 6.78
CA TRP A 34 -6.68 -2.70 7.59
C TRP A 34 -5.37 -2.00 7.26
N PHE A 35 -4.27 -2.72 7.08
CA PHE A 35 -2.99 -2.16 6.67
C PHE A 35 -3.09 -1.46 5.30
N MET A 36 -3.72 -2.12 4.33
CA MET A 36 -3.92 -1.57 2.98
C MET A 36 -4.78 -0.31 2.94
N GLU A 37 -5.81 -0.23 3.79
CA GLU A 37 -6.76 0.87 3.83
C GLU A 37 -6.32 2.02 4.75
N THR A 38 -5.64 1.69 5.85
CA THR A 38 -5.33 2.66 6.93
C THR A 38 -3.87 3.07 6.91
N VAL A 39 -2.95 2.12 6.73
CA VAL A 39 -1.51 2.37 6.81
C VAL A 39 -0.95 2.77 5.45
N ILE A 40 -1.30 2.10 4.36
CA ILE A 40 -0.85 2.44 2.99
C ILE A 40 -2.03 2.65 2.00
N PRO A 41 -2.96 3.59 2.30
CA PRO A 41 -4.08 3.88 1.41
C PRO A 41 -3.60 4.28 0.02
N LEU A 42 -4.42 4.00 -0.99
CA LEU A 42 -4.15 4.40 -2.37
C LEU A 42 -3.84 5.89 -2.54
N ALA A 43 -4.54 6.76 -1.81
CA ALA A 43 -4.28 8.19 -1.85
C ALA A 43 -2.85 8.54 -1.41
N TRP A 44 -2.33 7.85 -0.38
CA TRP A 44 -0.96 8.04 0.07
C TRP A 44 0.03 7.50 -0.96
N HIS A 45 -0.23 6.32 -1.54
CA HIS A 45 0.62 5.80 -2.62
C HIS A 45 0.63 6.71 -3.86
N GLY A 46 -0.52 7.33 -4.18
CA GLY A 46 -0.62 8.31 -5.26
C GLY A 46 0.24 9.56 -5.07
N GLU A 47 0.63 9.92 -3.85
CA GLU A 47 1.60 11.00 -3.61
C GLU A 47 2.99 10.63 -4.14
N HIS A 48 3.38 9.36 -4.02
CA HIS A 48 4.64 8.85 -4.58
C HIS A 48 4.59 8.87 -6.11
N ASP A 49 3.47 8.43 -6.71
CA ASP A 49 3.27 8.47 -8.16
C ASP A 49 3.25 9.91 -8.71
N ALA A 50 2.85 10.88 -7.88
CA ALA A 50 2.95 12.31 -8.16
C ALA A 50 4.39 12.87 -8.07
N GLY A 51 5.37 12.03 -7.74
CA GLY A 51 6.79 12.36 -7.69
C GLY A 51 7.29 12.80 -6.32
N ARG A 52 6.54 12.56 -5.24
CA ARG A 52 7.03 12.80 -3.88
C ARG A 52 8.14 11.81 -3.52
N ASP A 53 9.14 12.27 -2.79
CA ASP A 53 10.29 11.45 -2.39
C ASP A 53 9.86 10.26 -1.52
N ALA A 54 10.26 9.05 -1.95
CA ALA A 54 9.89 7.81 -1.30
C ALA A 54 10.45 7.71 0.13
N GLU A 55 11.69 8.13 0.36
CA GLU A 55 12.32 8.07 1.69
C GLU A 55 11.65 9.04 2.66
N GLU A 56 11.28 10.24 2.21
CA GLU A 56 10.49 11.19 3.01
C GLU A 56 9.12 10.61 3.36
N MET A 57 8.43 10.00 2.39
CA MET A 57 7.13 9.37 2.61
C MET A 57 7.21 8.19 3.57
N ILE A 58 8.20 7.31 3.39
CA ILE A 58 8.46 6.18 4.29
C ILE A 58 8.73 6.70 5.70
N ALA A 59 9.61 7.69 5.87
CA ALA A 59 9.95 8.24 7.18
C ALA A 59 8.72 8.87 7.87
N ALA A 60 7.97 9.70 7.15
CA ALA A 60 6.77 10.34 7.68
C ALA A 60 5.70 9.31 8.08
N ARG A 61 5.49 8.29 7.25
CA ARG A 61 4.47 7.27 7.51
C ARG A 61 4.88 6.29 8.61
N SER A 62 6.17 5.93 8.65
CA SER A 62 6.75 5.09 9.70
C SER A 62 6.74 5.77 11.07
N ALA A 63 6.82 7.11 11.13
CA ALA A 63 6.66 7.84 12.38
C ALA A 63 5.23 7.74 12.95
N VAL A 64 4.22 7.59 12.08
CA VAL A 64 2.81 7.41 12.48
C VAL A 64 2.53 5.95 12.84
N TYR A 65 3.12 5.01 12.12
CA TYR A 65 2.93 3.56 12.31
C TYR A 65 4.26 2.84 12.56
N PRO A 66 4.91 3.06 13.72
CA PRO A 66 6.25 2.53 14.00
C PRO A 66 6.31 1.00 13.94
N ASP A 67 5.27 0.31 14.41
CA ASP A 67 5.20 -1.15 14.37
C ASP A 67 5.16 -1.71 12.93
N HIS A 68 4.71 -0.90 11.98
CA HIS A 68 4.58 -1.27 10.57
C HIS A 68 5.66 -0.66 9.68
N ALA A 69 6.64 0.05 10.25
CA ALA A 69 7.68 0.75 9.51
C ALA A 69 8.45 -0.18 8.53
N HIS A 70 8.69 -1.42 8.96
CA HIS A 70 9.35 -2.44 8.13
C HIS A 70 8.53 -2.82 6.89
N LEU A 71 7.20 -2.89 7.02
CA LEU A 71 6.27 -3.19 5.92
C LEU A 71 6.08 -1.99 4.99
N ILE A 72 6.02 -0.78 5.56
CA ILE A 72 5.96 0.48 4.79
C ILE A 72 7.19 0.63 3.92
N ARG A 73 8.39 0.37 4.49
CA ARG A 73 9.64 0.40 3.72
C ARG A 73 9.66 -0.67 2.63
N ALA A 74 9.18 -1.88 2.92
CA ALA A 74 9.10 -2.95 1.91
C ALA A 74 8.13 -2.64 0.74
N TRP A 75 7.23 -1.66 0.90
CA TRP A 75 6.29 -1.23 -0.15
C TRP A 75 6.88 -0.19 -1.11
N LEU A 76 7.69 0.76 -0.63
CA LEU A 76 8.22 1.88 -1.43
C LEU A 76 9.75 1.86 -1.64
N GLY A 77 10.49 0.98 -0.97
CA GLY A 77 11.95 0.84 -1.09
C GLY A 77 12.36 -0.44 -1.78
#